data_AF-A0A933KF10-F1
#
_entry.id   AF-A0A933KF10-F1
#
_cell.length_a   1.000
_cell.length_b   1.000
_cell.length_c   1.000
_cell.angle_alpha   90.00
_cell.angle_beta   90.00
_cell.angle_gamma   90.00
#
_symmetry.space_group_name_H-M   'P 1'
#
loop_
_entity.id
_entity.type
_entity.pdbx_description
1 polymer ?
#
loop_
_entity_poly.entity_id
_entity_poly.type
_entity_poly.pdbx_seq_one_letter_code
_entity_poly.pdbx_strand_id
1 'polypeptide(L)'
;MRRLTTVAALLGLLAGGSHAAENAPDARSVWTAAWTTVCVIPWGAGDGKLKEEIRSTDERQAYRGPTRILALDGGKLAILDTLGSAVKEFDESGKMLRALPYPENDSRDAETLCIDMGSPRPGEYRVLSLGQQAVLTLSQKGEPVAHKISGTHKDSLLWAMACDAAGASYVLDANDNTLLRMDAAGRPLPAFKHDLAAALVLDSSGRFYNMRLASKSSARAYELVRWTPGSEPVVLGRVTSRQEINRVDVFGTDAAGNIYAFLGMGAIENPSRLIVARFDATGKQTGQAPAPPDPIELKFQHAKAVSPDGTVYAVAVDPKGLALMKLRAFGD
;
A
#
# COMPACT_ATOMS: atom_id res chain seq x y z
N MET A 1 -51.99 -42.19 -14.01
CA MET A 1 -53.21 -41.46 -14.42
C MET A 1 -53.61 -40.46 -13.35
N ARG A 2 -53.24 -39.19 -13.48
CA ARG A 2 -53.87 -38.02 -12.83
C ARG A 2 -53.56 -36.79 -13.67
N ARG A 3 -54.57 -35.91 -13.73
CA ARG A 3 -54.96 -35.02 -14.83
C ARG A 3 -54.02 -33.83 -15.10
N LEU A 4 -53.94 -33.46 -16.39
CA LEU A 4 -53.64 -32.11 -16.85
C LEU A 4 -54.73 -31.13 -16.39
N THR A 5 -54.35 -29.90 -16.04
CA THR A 5 -55.16 -28.72 -16.33
C THR A 5 -54.24 -27.55 -16.65
N THR A 6 -54.33 -27.10 -17.90
CA THR A 6 -53.73 -25.88 -18.45
C THR A 6 -54.56 -24.67 -18.02
N VAL A 7 -53.91 -23.59 -17.56
CA VAL A 7 -54.46 -22.23 -17.68
C VAL A 7 -53.33 -21.32 -18.16
N ALA A 8 -53.60 -20.64 -19.26
CA ALA A 8 -52.72 -19.71 -19.93
C ALA A 8 -52.91 -18.26 -19.42
N ALA A 9 -51.81 -17.52 -19.48
CA ALA A 9 -51.66 -16.09 -19.76
C ALA A 9 -52.32 -15.04 -18.83
N LEU A 10 -51.48 -14.20 -18.24
CA LEU A 10 -51.60 -12.75 -18.42
C LEU A 10 -50.20 -12.11 -18.52
N LEU A 11 -49.89 -11.60 -19.70
CA LEU A 11 -48.76 -10.69 -19.95
C LEU A 11 -49.05 -9.36 -19.25
N GLY A 12 -48.18 -8.98 -18.31
CA GLY A 12 -48.09 -7.62 -17.78
C GLY A 12 -46.75 -7.02 -18.16
N LEU A 13 -46.77 -6.08 -19.11
CA LEU A 13 -45.66 -5.18 -19.42
C LEU A 13 -45.18 -4.49 -18.14
N LEU A 14 -43.91 -4.68 -17.78
CA LEU A 14 -43.12 -3.66 -17.10
C LEU A 14 -41.79 -3.53 -17.83
N ALA A 15 -41.81 -2.72 -18.88
CA ALA A 15 -40.63 -1.99 -19.30
C ALA A 15 -40.40 -0.87 -18.27
N GLY A 16 -39.24 -0.88 -17.61
CA GLY A 16 -38.91 0.16 -16.64
C GLY A 16 -37.57 -0.08 -15.95
N GLY A 17 -36.53 0.60 -16.44
CA GLY A 17 -35.34 0.91 -15.64
C GLY A 17 -34.12 0.01 -15.85
N SER A 18 -33.60 -0.08 -17.08
CA SER A 18 -32.23 -0.51 -17.31
C SER A 18 -31.26 0.65 -16.97
N HIS A 19 -30.86 0.76 -15.70
CA HIS A 19 -29.72 1.58 -15.32
C HIS A 19 -28.73 0.78 -14.48
N ALA A 20 -27.53 0.61 -15.05
CA ALA A 20 -26.25 0.36 -14.40
C ALA A 20 -26.10 -0.92 -13.54
N ALA A 21 -25.96 -2.06 -14.22
CA ALA A 21 -25.23 -3.22 -13.70
C ALA A 21 -24.13 -3.63 -14.70
N GLU A 22 -23.33 -2.67 -15.17
CA GLU A 22 -22.37 -2.89 -16.28
C GLU A 22 -20.94 -3.18 -15.81
N ASN A 23 -20.69 -3.30 -14.51
CA ASN A 23 -19.33 -3.51 -13.97
C ASN A 23 -19.20 -4.72 -13.04
N ALA A 24 -20.11 -5.70 -13.11
CA ALA A 24 -19.86 -6.97 -12.43
C ALA A 24 -18.71 -7.68 -13.17
N PRO A 25 -17.55 -7.96 -12.53
CA PRO A 25 -16.48 -8.70 -13.18
C PRO A 25 -17.04 -10.04 -13.65
N ASP A 26 -16.73 -10.39 -14.90
CA ASP A 26 -17.14 -11.64 -15.51
C ASP A 26 -16.64 -12.79 -14.62
N ALA A 27 -17.57 -13.54 -14.01
CA ALA A 27 -17.30 -14.38 -12.83
C ALA A 27 -16.43 -15.62 -13.12
N ARG A 28 -15.72 -15.66 -14.24
CA ARG A 28 -15.13 -16.89 -14.81
C ARG A 28 -13.62 -16.88 -15.00
N SER A 29 -12.92 -15.77 -14.82
CA SER A 29 -11.45 -15.76 -14.84
C SER A 29 -10.90 -15.66 -13.41
N VAL A 30 -11.13 -16.71 -12.61
CA VAL A 30 -10.41 -16.90 -11.34
C VAL A 30 -9.02 -17.42 -11.70
N TRP A 31 -8.08 -16.50 -11.83
CA TRP A 31 -6.67 -16.84 -12.02
C TRP A 31 -6.13 -17.46 -10.73
N THR A 32 -5.56 -18.66 -10.82
CA THR A 32 -4.79 -19.26 -9.72
C THR A 32 -3.41 -18.61 -9.69
N ALA A 33 -3.34 -17.38 -9.17
CA ALA A 33 -2.06 -16.77 -8.84
C ALA A 33 -1.59 -17.34 -7.49
N ALA A 34 -0.37 -17.87 -7.45
CA ALA A 34 0.24 -18.44 -6.26
C ALA A 34 1.35 -17.52 -5.74
N TRP A 35 1.32 -17.24 -4.45
CA TRP A 35 2.44 -16.59 -3.78
C TRP A 35 3.63 -17.55 -3.72
N THR A 36 4.81 -17.03 -4.04
CA THR A 36 6.07 -17.76 -3.92
C THR A 36 6.99 -17.01 -2.97
N THR A 37 7.61 -17.72 -2.04
CA THR A 37 8.64 -17.13 -1.18
C THR A 37 9.86 -16.81 -2.03
N VAL A 38 10.31 -15.56 -1.99
CA VAL A 38 11.55 -15.12 -2.66
C VAL A 38 12.73 -15.45 -1.79
N CYS A 39 12.69 -14.97 -0.56
CA CYS A 39 13.70 -15.21 0.44
C CYS A 39 13.09 -15.09 1.84
N VAL A 40 13.83 -15.58 2.82
CA VAL A 40 13.57 -15.30 4.23
C VAL A 40 14.61 -14.29 4.67
N ILE A 41 14.15 -13.12 5.08
CA ILE A 41 14.98 -12.09 5.68
C ILE A 41 15.07 -12.43 7.17
N PRO A 42 16.25 -12.84 7.66
CA PRO A 42 16.43 -13.04 9.09
C PRO A 42 16.19 -11.70 9.79
N TRP A 43 15.21 -11.68 10.68
CA TRP A 43 14.83 -10.48 11.41
C TRP A 43 15.82 -10.29 12.56
N GLY A 44 16.33 -9.07 12.74
CA GLY A 44 17.46 -8.80 13.64
C GLY A 44 18.77 -9.34 13.06
N ALA A 45 19.62 -8.46 12.55
CA ALA A 45 20.97 -8.85 12.17
C ALA A 45 21.80 -9.09 13.44
N GLY A 46 21.80 -10.33 13.95
CA GLY A 46 22.94 -10.89 14.68
C GLY A 46 23.05 -10.66 16.20
N ASP A 47 22.11 -10.01 16.89
CA ASP A 47 22.27 -9.67 18.31
C ASP A 47 21.49 -10.56 19.30
N GLY A 48 20.68 -11.50 18.81
CA GLY A 48 20.05 -12.55 19.64
C GLY A 48 18.91 -12.08 20.56
N LYS A 49 18.55 -10.79 20.56
CA LYS A 49 17.52 -10.22 21.46
C LYS A 49 16.08 -10.46 21.02
N LEU A 50 15.88 -10.99 19.82
CA LEU A 50 14.59 -10.99 19.13
C LEU A 50 13.55 -11.99 19.67
N LYS A 51 13.97 -13.12 20.25
CA LYS A 51 13.03 -14.18 20.67
C LYS A 51 12.12 -13.79 21.83
N GLU A 52 12.55 -12.82 22.64
CA GLU A 52 11.75 -12.30 23.76
C GLU A 52 10.79 -11.18 23.31
N GLU A 53 11.14 -10.43 22.26
CA GLU A 53 10.41 -9.24 21.82
C GLU A 53 9.16 -9.57 20.97
N ILE A 54 9.23 -10.57 20.09
CA ILE A 54 8.05 -11.01 19.29
C ILE A 54 6.95 -11.64 20.17
N ARG A 55 7.32 -12.18 21.34
CA ARG A 55 6.36 -12.79 22.27
C ARG A 55 5.67 -11.79 23.19
N SER A 56 6.14 -10.54 23.20
CA SER A 56 5.49 -9.51 23.98
C SER A 56 4.22 -9.09 23.26
N THR A 57 3.09 -9.18 23.98
CA THR A 57 1.78 -8.69 23.53
C THR A 57 1.68 -7.17 23.59
N ASP A 58 2.78 -6.46 23.85
CA ASP A 58 2.78 -4.99 23.87
C ASP A 58 2.56 -4.48 22.44
N GLU A 59 1.37 -3.92 22.19
CA GLU A 59 1.01 -3.29 20.93
C GLU A 59 2.01 -2.21 20.49
N ARG A 60 2.81 -1.65 21.42
CA ARG A 60 3.88 -0.70 21.10
C ARG A 60 5.04 -1.34 20.33
N GLN A 61 5.22 -2.66 20.40
CA GLN A 61 6.26 -3.39 19.66
C GLN A 61 5.79 -3.85 18.27
N ALA A 62 4.48 -3.86 18.02
CA ALA A 62 3.87 -4.24 16.75
C ALA A 62 4.34 -3.42 15.53
N TYR A 63 4.85 -2.21 15.76
CA TYR A 63 5.30 -1.30 14.71
C TYR A 63 6.81 -1.36 14.43
N ARG A 64 7.51 -2.23 15.14
CA ARG A 64 8.97 -2.34 15.08
C ARG A 64 9.35 -3.46 14.12
N GLY A 65 9.35 -3.22 12.82
CA GLY A 65 9.65 -4.24 11.81
C GLY A 65 9.80 -3.63 10.42
N PRO A 66 9.78 -4.43 9.34
CA PRO A 66 9.70 -3.89 8.00
C PRO A 66 8.38 -3.13 7.85
N THR A 67 8.43 -1.80 7.86
CA THR A 67 7.22 -0.98 7.70
C THR A 67 6.91 -0.74 6.24
N ARG A 68 7.92 -0.76 5.37
CA ARG A 68 7.74 -0.50 3.94
C ARG A 68 8.66 -1.34 3.06
N ILE A 69 8.18 -1.70 1.88
CA ILE A 69 8.96 -2.27 0.79
C ILE A 69 8.89 -1.31 -0.40
N LEU A 70 9.99 -1.14 -1.11
CA LEU A 70 10.01 -0.57 -2.45
C LEU A 70 10.53 -1.62 -3.42
N ALA A 71 9.81 -1.80 -4.53
CA ALA A 71 10.31 -2.58 -5.64
C ALA A 71 11.15 -1.67 -6.54
N LEU A 72 12.38 -2.10 -6.80
CA LEU A 72 13.35 -1.37 -7.60
C LEU A 72 13.53 -2.07 -8.94
N ASP A 73 14.22 -1.40 -9.88
CA ASP A 73 14.52 -1.98 -11.18
C ASP A 73 15.36 -3.27 -11.07
N GLY A 74 15.12 -4.19 -12.00
CA GLY A 74 15.85 -5.46 -12.07
C GLY A 74 15.53 -6.44 -10.93
N GLY A 75 14.32 -6.36 -10.36
CA GLY A 75 13.85 -7.28 -9.31
C GLY A 75 14.49 -7.06 -7.93
N LYS A 76 15.28 -5.99 -7.79
CA LYS A 76 15.84 -5.56 -6.49
C LYS A 76 14.75 -4.98 -5.60
N LEU A 77 15.00 -4.99 -4.31
CA LEU A 77 14.07 -4.48 -3.30
C LEU A 77 14.80 -3.61 -2.30
N ALA A 78 14.11 -2.61 -1.78
CA ALA A 78 14.50 -1.91 -0.56
C ALA A 78 13.45 -2.14 0.52
N ILE A 79 13.90 -2.29 1.76
CA ILE A 79 13.03 -2.51 2.92
C ILE A 79 13.40 -1.49 3.99
N LEU A 80 12.38 -0.77 4.48
CA LEU A 80 12.51 0.10 5.64
C LEU A 80 12.42 -0.76 6.90
N ASP A 81 13.57 -1.10 7.46
CA ASP A 81 13.70 -1.86 8.71
C ASP A 81 13.75 -0.89 9.90
N THR A 82 12.62 -0.73 10.58
CA THR A 82 12.48 0.21 11.71
C THR A 82 13.09 -0.28 13.00
N LEU A 83 13.28 -1.59 13.15
CA LEU A 83 14.05 -2.14 14.25
C LEU A 83 15.53 -1.91 14.04
N GLY A 84 16.01 -2.23 12.84
CA GLY A 84 17.42 -2.07 12.48
C GLY A 84 17.84 -0.63 12.20
N SER A 85 16.93 0.35 12.34
CA SER A 85 17.12 1.76 11.97
C SER A 85 17.85 1.93 10.63
N ALA A 86 17.46 1.14 9.63
CA ALA A 86 18.12 1.12 8.33
C ALA A 86 17.17 0.89 7.17
N VAL A 87 17.52 1.42 6.01
CA VAL A 87 16.98 0.95 4.73
C VAL A 87 17.91 -0.12 4.18
N LYS A 88 17.40 -1.33 3.98
CA LYS A 88 18.15 -2.49 3.51
C LYS A 88 17.80 -2.80 2.07
N GLU A 89 18.81 -2.90 1.21
CA GLU A 89 18.63 -3.31 -0.18
C GLU A 89 18.95 -4.79 -0.36
N PHE A 90 18.16 -5.46 -1.20
CA PHE A 90 18.29 -6.86 -1.55
C PHE A 90 18.27 -7.01 -3.07
N ASP A 91 19.00 -8.00 -3.59
CA ASP A 91 18.82 -8.44 -4.97
C ASP A 91 17.59 -9.35 -5.12
N GLU A 92 17.29 -9.76 -6.36
CA GLU A 92 16.15 -10.62 -6.67
C GLU A 92 16.20 -12.01 -6.00
N SER A 93 17.40 -12.45 -5.57
CA SER A 93 17.59 -13.70 -4.82
C SER A 93 17.37 -13.51 -3.32
N GLY A 94 17.19 -12.27 -2.88
CA GLY A 94 17.07 -11.91 -1.48
C GLY A 94 18.39 -11.78 -0.75
N LYS A 95 19.52 -11.76 -1.46
CA LYS A 95 20.82 -11.45 -0.84
C LYS A 95 20.88 -9.96 -0.56
N MET A 96 21.21 -9.61 0.69
CA MET A 96 21.40 -8.22 1.08
C MET A 96 22.59 -7.62 0.33
N LEU A 97 22.34 -6.52 -0.39
CA LEU A 97 23.34 -5.76 -1.13
C LEU A 97 24.01 -4.72 -0.24
N ARG A 98 23.23 -4.05 0.60
CA ARG A 98 23.70 -3.03 1.55
C ARG A 98 22.63 -2.65 2.57
N ALA A 99 23.05 -1.92 3.59
CA ALA A 99 22.18 -1.27 4.57
C ALA A 99 22.60 0.20 4.71
N LEU A 100 21.62 1.11 4.66
CA LEU A 100 21.79 2.54 4.84
C LEU A 100 21.20 2.91 6.20
N PRO A 101 22.03 3.18 7.22
CA PRO A 101 21.53 3.54 8.53
C PRO A 101 20.86 4.92 8.49
N TYR A 102 19.91 5.13 9.38
CA TYR A 102 19.36 6.44 9.72
C TYR A 102 19.42 6.63 11.24
N PRO A 103 19.31 7.88 11.76
CA PRO A 103 19.47 8.13 13.18
C PRO A 103 18.53 7.24 13.99
N GLU A 104 19.08 6.56 15.00
CA GLU A 104 18.38 5.52 15.73
C GLU A 104 17.07 6.05 16.34
N ASN A 105 16.02 5.24 16.24
CA ASN A 105 14.86 5.35 17.11
C ASN A 105 15.23 4.79 18.48
N ASP A 106 16.13 5.48 19.17
CA ASP A 106 16.59 5.11 20.51
C ASP A 106 15.45 5.15 21.54
N SER A 107 14.33 5.80 21.20
CA SER A 107 13.17 5.82 22.06
C SER A 107 12.34 4.54 21.90
N ARG A 108 11.99 3.94 23.04
CA ARG A 108 10.85 3.03 23.15
C ARG A 108 9.53 3.66 22.66
N ASP A 109 9.52 4.97 22.46
CA ASP A 109 8.38 5.75 22.02
C ASP A 109 8.09 5.56 20.53
N ALA A 110 6.87 5.13 20.24
CA ALA A 110 6.34 5.02 18.88
C ALA A 110 6.35 6.36 18.13
N GLU A 111 6.50 7.48 18.85
CA GLU A 111 6.53 8.83 18.29
C GLU A 111 7.75 9.10 17.42
N THR A 112 8.86 8.35 17.55
CA THR A 112 10.05 8.55 16.69
C THR A 112 10.06 7.73 15.41
N LEU A 113 9.06 6.87 15.22
CA LEU A 113 9.04 5.86 14.18
C LEU A 113 9.21 6.42 12.76
N CYS A 114 10.02 5.72 11.95
CA CYS A 114 10.02 5.91 10.50
C CYS A 114 8.94 5.02 9.89
N ILE A 115 7.89 5.60 9.28
CA ILE A 115 6.70 4.82 8.91
C ILE A 115 6.57 4.50 7.44
N ASP A 116 7.21 5.29 6.57
CA ASP A 116 7.11 5.12 5.13
C ASP A 116 8.40 5.57 4.44
N MET A 117 8.60 5.13 3.20
CA MET A 117 9.71 5.55 2.37
C MET A 117 9.33 5.67 0.89
N GLY A 118 10.07 6.53 0.19
CA GLY A 118 10.09 6.63 -1.26
C GLY A 118 11.52 6.58 -1.80
N SER A 119 11.66 6.34 -3.10
CA SER A 119 12.96 6.41 -3.78
C SER A 119 12.80 7.29 -5.03
N PRO A 120 13.29 8.54 -5.00
CA PRO A 120 13.20 9.41 -6.17
C PRO A 120 14.07 8.93 -7.32
N ARG A 121 15.18 8.24 -6.99
CA ARG A 121 16.17 7.73 -7.93
C ARG A 121 16.86 6.48 -7.36
N PRO A 122 17.37 5.59 -8.22
CA PRO A 122 18.07 4.38 -7.77
C PRO A 122 19.17 4.68 -6.74
N GLY A 123 19.03 4.07 -5.57
CA GLY A 123 20.01 4.16 -4.50
C GLY A 123 20.01 5.45 -3.68
N GLU A 124 19.00 6.30 -3.86
CA GLU A 124 18.61 7.36 -2.93
C GLU A 124 17.25 7.00 -2.32
N TYR A 125 17.13 7.17 -1.00
CA TYR A 125 15.89 6.93 -0.27
C TYR A 125 15.48 8.16 0.51
N ARG A 126 14.17 8.35 0.60
CA ARG A 126 13.54 9.35 1.45
C ARG A 126 12.70 8.60 2.46
N VAL A 127 12.91 8.86 3.74
CA VAL A 127 12.23 8.16 4.85
C VAL A 127 11.44 9.18 5.66
N LEU A 128 10.17 8.89 5.92
CA LEU A 128 9.30 9.74 6.73
C LEU A 128 9.51 9.43 8.21
N SER A 129 10.14 10.35 8.95
CA SER A 129 10.34 10.25 10.40
C SER A 129 9.29 11.04 11.16
N LEU A 130 8.47 10.36 11.96
CA LEU A 130 7.43 10.99 12.76
C LEU A 130 7.99 11.87 13.87
N GLY A 131 9.01 11.40 14.60
CA GLY A 131 9.52 12.12 15.76
C GLY A 131 10.26 13.39 15.39
N GLN A 132 10.88 13.38 14.22
CA GLN A 132 11.54 14.57 13.67
C GLN A 132 10.57 15.45 12.87
N GLN A 133 9.36 14.96 12.58
CA GLN A 133 8.44 15.56 11.60
C GLN A 133 9.17 16.00 10.33
N ALA A 134 9.98 15.08 9.80
CA ALA A 134 10.94 15.34 8.76
C ALA A 134 10.95 14.22 7.72
N VAL A 135 11.41 14.56 6.52
CA VAL A 135 11.86 13.57 5.54
C VAL A 135 13.37 13.47 5.63
N LEU A 136 13.87 12.27 5.90
CA LEU A 136 15.29 11.96 5.94
C LEU A 136 15.74 11.52 4.56
N THR A 137 16.78 12.16 4.03
CA THR A 137 17.42 11.76 2.78
C THR A 137 18.60 10.86 3.08
N LEU A 138 18.55 9.64 2.57
CA LEU A 138 19.60 8.64 2.69
C LEU A 138 20.25 8.46 1.32
N SER A 139 21.56 8.73 1.27
CA SER A 139 22.36 8.58 0.06
C SER A 139 23.47 7.55 0.27
N GLN A 140 24.06 7.05 -0.81
CA GLN A 140 25.13 6.05 -0.72
C GLN A 140 26.39 6.51 0.04
N LYS A 141 26.60 7.82 0.21
CA LYS A 141 27.91 8.40 0.53
C LYS A 141 27.92 9.31 1.75
N GLY A 142 26.81 9.48 2.44
CA GLY A 142 26.72 10.52 3.45
C GLY A 142 25.78 10.18 4.60
N GLU A 143 25.97 10.94 5.67
CA GLU A 143 25.06 10.99 6.80
C GLU A 143 23.64 11.36 6.33
N PRO A 144 22.61 10.81 6.98
CA PRO A 144 21.22 11.19 6.76
C PRO A 144 21.03 12.71 6.83
N VAL A 145 20.36 13.29 5.84
CA VAL A 145 20.02 14.72 5.85
C VAL A 145 18.54 14.89 6.17
N ALA A 146 18.22 15.52 7.29
CA ALA A 146 16.84 15.79 7.68
C ALA A 146 16.29 17.06 7.02
N HIS A 147 15.13 16.95 6.38
CA HIS A 147 14.38 18.08 5.85
C HIS A 147 13.07 18.22 6.63
N LYS A 148 12.96 19.30 7.42
CA LYS A 148 11.77 19.56 8.24
C LYS A 148 10.56 19.80 7.34
N ILE A 149 9.48 19.08 7.60
CA ILE A 149 8.23 19.26 6.88
C ILE A 149 7.59 20.56 7.39
N SER A 150 7.32 21.50 6.47
CA SER A 150 6.59 22.73 6.81
C SER A 150 5.09 22.49 6.76
N GLY A 151 4.35 23.22 7.60
CA GLY A 151 2.88 23.11 7.66
C GLY A 151 2.35 22.01 8.58
N THR A 152 3.23 21.28 9.28
CA THR A 152 2.82 20.37 10.36
C THR A 152 2.40 21.15 11.61
N HIS A 153 1.53 20.54 12.41
CA HIS A 153 1.10 21.05 13.71
C HIS A 153 1.12 19.93 14.76
N LYS A 154 0.85 20.29 16.02
CA LYS A 154 0.90 19.34 17.15
C LYS A 154 0.00 18.10 16.94
N ASP A 155 -1.10 18.26 16.21
CA ASP A 155 -2.07 17.19 15.94
C ASP A 155 -1.85 16.54 14.56
N SER A 156 -0.73 16.80 13.89
CA SER A 156 -0.48 16.25 12.55
C SER A 156 -0.32 14.73 12.63
N LEU A 157 -1.01 14.01 11.73
CA LEU A 157 -0.87 12.57 11.59
C LEU A 157 -0.23 12.28 10.23
N LEU A 158 1.09 12.40 10.17
CA LEU A 158 1.83 12.05 8.96
C LEU A 158 1.69 10.54 8.76
N TRP A 159 1.20 10.11 7.60
CA TRP A 159 0.75 8.74 7.42
C TRP A 159 1.43 8.02 6.25
N ALA A 160 1.66 8.73 5.15
CA ALA A 160 2.24 8.15 3.95
C ALA A 160 3.13 9.16 3.26
N MET A 161 4.07 8.67 2.46
CA MET A 161 4.90 9.49 1.59
C MET A 161 5.07 8.89 0.20
N ALA A 162 5.35 9.76 -0.76
CA ALA A 162 5.76 9.38 -2.10
C ALA A 162 6.86 10.33 -2.61
N CYS A 163 7.60 9.91 -3.62
CA CYS A 163 8.60 10.73 -4.30
C CYS A 163 8.37 10.69 -5.81
N ASP A 164 8.49 11.83 -6.48
CA ASP A 164 8.52 11.84 -7.95
C ASP A 164 9.95 11.69 -8.49
N ALA A 165 10.06 11.46 -9.80
CA ALA A 165 11.35 11.32 -10.49
C ALA A 165 12.20 12.60 -10.47
N ALA A 166 11.58 13.78 -10.26
CA ALA A 166 12.31 15.03 -10.11
C ALA A 166 12.98 15.14 -8.73
N GLY A 167 12.55 14.32 -7.76
CA GLY A 167 13.07 14.29 -6.40
C GLY A 167 12.17 15.00 -5.39
N ALA A 168 11.02 15.52 -5.81
CA ALA A 168 10.10 16.12 -4.86
C ALA A 168 9.48 15.05 -3.96
N SER A 169 9.30 15.38 -2.69
CA SER A 169 8.68 14.54 -1.69
C SER A 169 7.28 15.04 -1.37
N TYR A 170 6.35 14.09 -1.24
CA TYR A 170 4.95 14.34 -0.93
C TYR A 170 4.62 13.58 0.35
N VAL A 171 4.05 14.25 1.35
CA VAL A 171 3.72 13.65 2.64
C VAL A 171 2.25 13.90 2.93
N LEU A 172 1.50 12.84 3.19
CA LEU A 172 0.10 12.90 3.58
C LEU A 172 -0.01 13.16 5.08
N ASP A 173 -0.61 14.28 5.45
CA ASP A 173 -1.17 14.50 6.79
C ASP A 173 -2.63 14.03 6.79
N ALA A 174 -2.86 12.85 7.37
CA ALA A 174 -4.17 12.21 7.41
C ALA A 174 -5.16 12.89 8.37
N ASN A 175 -4.67 13.70 9.33
CA ASN A 175 -5.57 14.42 10.23
C ASN A 175 -6.14 15.68 9.58
N ASP A 176 -5.31 16.44 8.84
CA ASP A 176 -5.75 17.66 8.14
C ASP A 176 -6.21 17.40 6.69
N ASN A 177 -6.09 16.16 6.19
CA ASN A 177 -6.36 15.81 4.79
C ASN A 177 -5.57 16.71 3.82
N THR A 178 -4.28 16.86 4.12
CA THR A 178 -3.39 17.78 3.41
C THR A 178 -2.19 17.01 2.86
N LEU A 179 -1.88 17.24 1.58
CA LEU A 179 -0.65 16.80 0.96
C LEU A 179 0.42 17.88 1.11
N LEU A 180 1.34 17.67 2.04
CA LEU A 180 2.52 18.50 2.27
C LEU A 180 3.58 18.15 1.23
N ARG A 181 4.32 19.15 0.76
CA ARG A 181 5.24 19.00 -0.37
C ARG A 181 6.58 19.66 -0.12
N MET A 182 7.63 19.02 -0.59
CA MET A 182 8.98 19.55 -0.61
C MET A 182 9.62 19.28 -1.97
N ASP A 183 10.45 20.20 -2.46
CA ASP A 183 11.28 19.95 -3.63
C ASP A 183 12.46 19.01 -3.32
N ALA A 184 13.28 18.70 -4.32
CA ALA A 184 14.42 17.80 -4.15
C ALA A 184 15.47 18.28 -3.14
N ALA A 185 15.55 19.60 -2.91
CA ALA A 185 16.43 20.22 -1.92
C ALA A 185 15.80 20.25 -0.50
N GLY A 186 14.56 19.78 -0.36
CA GLY A 186 13.79 19.80 0.88
C GLY A 186 13.19 21.18 1.20
N ARG A 187 13.09 22.08 0.22
CA ARG A 187 12.40 23.36 0.41
C ARG A 187 10.89 23.14 0.33
N PRO A 188 10.10 23.75 1.21
CA PRO A 188 8.65 23.56 1.20
C PRO A 188 8.03 24.13 -0.08
N LEU A 189 7.07 23.40 -0.62
CA LEU A 189 6.22 23.81 -1.74
C LEU A 189 4.79 24.02 -1.25
N PRO A 190 3.93 24.71 -2.02
CA PRO A 190 2.51 24.84 -1.67
C PRO A 190 1.87 23.47 -1.43
N ALA A 191 1.22 23.35 -0.27
CA ALA A 191 0.46 22.18 0.13
C ALA A 191 -0.91 22.15 -0.57
N PHE A 192 -1.51 20.96 -0.66
CA PHE A 192 -2.84 20.79 -1.25
C PHE A 192 -3.80 20.17 -0.26
N LYS A 193 -4.94 20.81 -0.05
CA LYS A 193 -6.06 20.20 0.67
C LYS A 193 -6.84 19.30 -0.28
N HIS A 194 -7.03 18.07 0.12
CA HIS A 194 -7.82 17.12 -0.65
C HIS A 194 -8.34 16.04 0.30
N ASP A 195 -9.57 15.57 0.10
CA ASP A 195 -10.14 14.43 0.84
C ASP A 195 -9.37 13.14 0.47
N LEU A 196 -8.22 12.95 1.12
CA LEU A 196 -7.26 11.89 0.86
C LEU A 196 -7.49 10.77 1.86
N ALA A 197 -7.76 9.59 1.32
CA ALA A 197 -7.78 8.38 2.13
C ALA A 197 -6.34 7.93 2.45
N ALA A 198 -6.24 7.01 3.41
CA ALA A 198 -5.04 6.51 4.11
C ALA A 198 -3.89 5.92 3.26
N ALA A 199 -3.85 6.11 1.94
CA ALA A 199 -2.82 5.59 1.05
C ALA A 199 -2.46 6.61 -0.03
N LEU A 200 -1.16 6.76 -0.28
CA LEU A 200 -0.62 7.66 -1.30
C LEU A 200 0.26 6.85 -2.27
N VAL A 201 -0.23 6.65 -3.49
CA VAL A 201 0.56 6.05 -4.58
C VAL A 201 0.75 7.08 -5.67
N LEU A 202 1.97 7.17 -6.18
CA LEU A 202 2.39 8.12 -7.21
C LEU A 202 2.98 7.34 -8.38
N ASP A 203 2.45 7.57 -9.59
CA ASP A 203 3.04 6.99 -10.80
C ASP A 203 4.19 7.84 -11.35
N SER A 204 4.88 7.29 -12.35
CA SER A 204 5.99 7.95 -13.05
C SER A 204 5.59 9.23 -13.79
N SER A 205 4.29 9.46 -14.01
CA SER A 205 3.75 10.67 -14.63
C SER A 205 3.36 11.74 -13.61
N GLY A 206 3.60 11.52 -12.33
CA GLY A 206 3.25 12.46 -11.26
C GLY A 206 1.75 12.46 -10.91
N ARG A 207 1.02 11.40 -11.25
CA ARG A 207 -0.39 11.25 -10.89
C ARG A 207 -0.53 10.43 -9.62
N PHE A 208 -1.40 10.90 -8.74
CA PHE A 208 -1.72 10.25 -7.48
C PHE A 208 -2.92 9.34 -7.64
N TYR A 209 -2.86 8.21 -6.94
CA TYR A 209 -3.95 7.24 -6.85
C TYR A 209 -4.26 6.98 -5.38
N ASN A 210 -5.54 7.02 -5.06
CA ASN A 210 -6.05 6.63 -3.75
C ASN A 210 -7.43 5.99 -3.91
N MET A 211 -7.90 5.33 -2.86
CA MET A 211 -9.26 4.83 -2.82
C MET A 211 -10.03 5.47 -1.67
N ARG A 212 -11.19 6.05 -1.96
CA ARG A 212 -12.04 6.71 -0.95
C ARG A 212 -13.40 6.03 -0.87
N LEU A 213 -14.10 6.22 0.25
CA LEU A 213 -15.50 5.80 0.37
C LEU A 213 -16.35 6.53 -0.68
N ALA A 214 -17.14 5.79 -1.45
CA ALA A 214 -18.01 6.35 -2.47
C ALA A 214 -19.15 7.21 -1.86
N SER A 215 -19.52 6.89 -0.63
CA SER A 215 -20.48 7.66 0.18
C SER A 215 -20.20 7.42 1.66
N LYS A 216 -20.35 8.47 2.48
CA LYS A 216 -20.27 8.37 3.95
C LYS A 216 -21.30 7.39 4.53
N SER A 217 -22.39 7.10 3.80
CA SER A 217 -23.44 6.17 4.24
C SER A 217 -23.22 4.72 3.79
N SER A 218 -22.16 4.41 3.04
CA SER A 218 -21.96 3.07 2.49
C SER A 218 -20.50 2.60 2.63
N ALA A 219 -20.24 1.83 3.69
CA ALA A 219 -19.00 1.06 3.87
C ALA A 219 -18.88 -0.14 2.89
N ARG A 220 -19.61 -0.11 1.77
CA ARG A 220 -19.69 -1.20 0.78
C ARG A 220 -19.20 -0.80 -0.61
N ALA A 221 -18.84 0.47 -0.79
CA ALA A 221 -18.40 0.99 -2.07
C ALA A 221 -17.21 1.94 -1.89
N TYR A 222 -16.15 1.68 -2.64
CA TYR A 222 -14.98 2.54 -2.71
C TYR A 222 -14.76 2.99 -4.15
N GLU A 223 -14.33 4.24 -4.32
CA GLU A 223 -13.94 4.83 -5.58
C GLU A 223 -12.42 4.81 -5.70
N LEU A 224 -11.91 4.26 -6.80
CA LEU A 224 -10.53 4.47 -7.21
C LEU A 224 -10.45 5.84 -7.87
N VAL A 225 -9.69 6.73 -7.26
CA VAL A 225 -9.56 8.13 -7.67
C VAL A 225 -8.14 8.38 -8.14
N ARG A 226 -8.04 9.09 -9.27
CA ARG A 226 -6.79 9.60 -9.81
C ARG A 226 -6.83 11.11 -9.78
N TRP A 227 -5.73 11.74 -9.39
CA TRP A 227 -5.65 13.20 -9.38
C TRP A 227 -4.22 13.68 -9.56
N THR A 228 -4.07 14.96 -9.86
CA THR A 228 -2.80 15.68 -9.93
C THR A 228 -2.94 16.93 -9.07
N PRO A 229 -1.90 17.37 -8.36
CA PRO A 229 -2.05 18.54 -7.52
C PRO A 229 -2.47 19.78 -8.31
N GLY A 230 -3.54 20.44 -7.86
CA GLY A 230 -4.17 21.57 -8.55
C GLY A 230 -5.19 21.20 -9.64
N SER A 231 -5.47 19.91 -9.84
CA SER A 231 -6.51 19.42 -10.77
C SER A 231 -7.68 18.80 -10.02
N GLU A 232 -8.85 18.81 -10.65
CA GLU A 232 -10.03 18.10 -10.13
C GLU A 232 -9.80 16.57 -10.14
N PRO A 233 -10.23 15.85 -9.10
CA PRO A 233 -10.06 14.40 -9.03
C PRO A 233 -10.96 13.68 -10.01
N VAL A 234 -10.43 12.62 -10.63
CA VAL A 234 -11.15 11.78 -11.59
C VAL A 234 -11.42 10.42 -10.95
N VAL A 235 -12.69 10.05 -10.82
CA VAL A 235 -13.07 8.68 -10.46
C VAL A 235 -12.82 7.78 -11.67
N LEU A 236 -11.89 6.83 -11.52
CA LEU A 236 -11.58 5.87 -12.57
C LEU A 236 -12.53 4.68 -12.52
N GLY A 237 -12.81 4.18 -11.33
CA GLY A 237 -13.64 3.00 -11.14
C GLY A 237 -14.24 2.93 -9.75
N ARG A 238 -15.21 2.04 -9.58
CA ARG A 238 -15.86 1.78 -8.30
C ARG A 238 -15.76 0.29 -7.97
N VAL A 239 -15.27 0.00 -6.78
CA VAL A 239 -15.26 -1.34 -6.19
C VAL A 239 -16.47 -1.43 -5.27
N THR A 240 -17.33 -2.43 -5.51
CA THR A 240 -18.49 -2.69 -4.66
C THR A 240 -18.45 -4.10 -4.11
N SER A 241 -18.86 -4.29 -2.87
CA SER A 241 -19.03 -5.62 -2.27
C SER A 241 -20.40 -5.78 -1.65
N ARG A 242 -20.90 -7.02 -1.62
CA ARG A 242 -22.08 -7.38 -0.82
C ARG A 242 -21.76 -7.38 0.67
N GLN A 243 -20.50 -7.61 1.01
CA GLN A 243 -19.99 -7.50 2.37
C GLN A 243 -19.45 -6.09 2.60
N GLU A 244 -19.31 -5.71 3.87
CA GLU A 244 -18.58 -4.50 4.22
C GLU A 244 -17.13 -4.62 3.75
N ILE A 245 -16.66 -3.59 3.05
CA ILE A 245 -15.26 -3.43 2.71
C ILE A 245 -14.69 -2.62 3.87
N ASN A 246 -14.07 -3.31 4.82
CA ASN A 246 -13.54 -2.69 6.02
C ASN A 246 -12.14 -2.10 5.79
N ARG A 247 -11.52 -2.42 4.65
CA ARG A 247 -10.16 -2.04 4.37
C ARG A 247 -9.88 -1.91 2.89
N VAL A 248 -9.30 -0.78 2.52
CA VAL A 248 -8.82 -0.52 1.17
C VAL A 248 -7.51 0.23 1.23
N ASP A 249 -6.51 -0.26 0.50
CA ASP A 249 -5.19 0.35 0.47
C ASP A 249 -4.59 0.20 -0.94
N VAL A 250 -4.39 1.32 -1.64
CA VAL A 250 -3.67 1.33 -2.93
C VAL A 250 -2.20 1.36 -2.60
N PHE A 251 -1.43 0.41 -3.13
CA PHE A 251 -0.05 0.22 -2.69
C PHE A 251 0.98 0.26 -3.82
N GLY A 252 0.57 0.36 -5.07
CA GLY A 252 1.51 0.60 -6.17
C GLY A 252 0.89 0.67 -7.55
N THR A 253 1.71 1.07 -8.51
CA THR A 253 1.45 1.04 -9.95
C THR A 253 2.60 0.37 -10.68
N ASP A 254 2.33 -0.27 -11.81
CA ASP A 254 3.37 -0.81 -12.69
C ASP A 254 3.69 0.14 -13.86
N ALA A 255 4.62 -0.24 -14.74
CA ALA A 255 5.00 0.57 -15.90
C ALA A 255 3.92 0.64 -16.99
N ALA A 256 2.97 -0.30 -17.00
CA ALA A 256 1.81 -0.27 -17.89
C ALA A 256 0.70 0.67 -17.37
N GLY A 257 0.86 1.22 -16.17
CA GLY A 257 -0.13 2.07 -15.52
C GLY A 257 -1.27 1.28 -14.87
N ASN A 258 -1.10 -0.02 -14.66
CA ASN A 258 -2.01 -0.78 -13.81
C ASN A 258 -1.84 -0.34 -12.36
N ILE A 259 -2.92 -0.40 -11.60
CA ILE A 259 -3.02 0.05 -10.22
C ILE A 259 -3.36 -1.17 -9.35
N TYR A 260 -2.68 -1.29 -8.21
CA TYR A 260 -2.83 -2.44 -7.33
C TYR A 260 -3.33 -1.99 -5.96
N ALA A 261 -4.35 -2.68 -5.47
CA ALA A 261 -4.96 -2.40 -4.18
C ALA A 261 -5.19 -3.67 -3.36
N PHE A 262 -5.09 -3.54 -2.04
CA PHE A 262 -5.63 -4.53 -1.11
C PHE A 262 -7.09 -4.19 -0.82
N LEU A 263 -7.95 -5.20 -0.88
CA LEU A 263 -9.34 -5.10 -0.49
C LEU A 263 -9.59 -6.12 0.63
N GLY A 264 -9.98 -5.63 1.80
CA GLY A 264 -10.44 -6.46 2.90
C GLY A 264 -11.96 -6.52 2.94
N MET A 265 -12.49 -7.73 3.07
CA MET A 265 -13.93 -7.99 3.18
C MET A 265 -14.28 -8.54 4.56
N GLY A 266 -15.27 -7.97 5.24
CA GLY A 266 -15.77 -8.47 6.54
C GLY A 266 -15.07 -7.86 7.76
N ALA A 267 -14.89 -8.63 8.83
CA ALA A 267 -14.21 -8.16 10.05
C ALA A 267 -12.69 -8.09 9.83
N ILE A 268 -12.03 -7.11 10.45
CA ILE A 268 -10.58 -6.83 10.27
C ILE A 268 -9.74 -8.07 10.59
N GLU A 269 -10.20 -8.88 11.53
CA GLU A 269 -9.51 -10.04 12.09
C GLU A 269 -9.44 -11.26 11.18
N ASN A 270 -10.09 -11.26 10.01
CA ASN A 270 -10.09 -12.43 9.12
C ASN A 270 -9.19 -12.24 7.89
N PRO A 271 -7.89 -12.56 7.97
CA PRO A 271 -6.93 -12.38 6.87
C PRO A 271 -7.28 -13.22 5.63
N SER A 272 -8.06 -14.30 5.77
CA SER A 272 -8.51 -15.13 4.65
C SER A 272 -9.43 -14.38 3.66
N ARG A 273 -9.89 -13.18 4.03
CA ARG A 273 -10.77 -12.32 3.21
C ARG A 273 -10.06 -11.12 2.60
N LEU A 274 -8.73 -11.04 2.72
CA LEU A 274 -7.93 -10.06 2.02
C LEU A 274 -7.66 -10.55 0.59
N ILE A 275 -7.90 -9.68 -0.39
CA ILE A 275 -7.50 -9.91 -1.78
C ILE A 275 -6.58 -8.79 -2.26
N VAL A 276 -5.72 -9.13 -3.21
CA VAL A 276 -5.02 -8.16 -4.06
C VAL A 276 -5.83 -8.03 -5.34
N ALA A 277 -6.21 -6.80 -5.69
CA ALA A 277 -6.90 -6.50 -6.93
C ALA A 277 -5.99 -5.69 -7.86
N ARG A 278 -6.02 -6.01 -9.15
CA ARG A 278 -5.39 -5.27 -10.25
C ARG A 278 -6.46 -4.49 -11.00
N PHE A 279 -6.24 -3.21 -11.20
CA PHE A 279 -7.04 -2.32 -12.03
C PHE A 279 -6.19 -1.85 -13.21
N ASP A 280 -6.77 -1.71 -14.39
CA ASP A 280 -6.08 -1.04 -15.49
C ASP A 280 -6.07 0.50 -15.29
N ALA A 281 -5.40 1.21 -16.19
CA ALA A 281 -5.30 2.68 -16.15
C ALA A 281 -6.65 3.40 -16.30
N THR A 282 -7.71 2.69 -16.71
CA THR A 282 -9.09 3.22 -16.78
C THR A 282 -9.86 2.99 -15.49
N GLY A 283 -9.32 2.21 -14.55
CA GLY A 283 -9.95 1.84 -13.28
C GLY A 283 -10.83 0.60 -13.35
N LYS A 284 -10.83 -0.13 -14.48
CA LYS A 284 -11.53 -1.41 -14.59
C LYS A 284 -10.71 -2.47 -13.88
N GLN A 285 -11.34 -3.27 -13.02
CA GLN A 285 -10.69 -4.40 -12.38
C GLN A 285 -10.38 -5.49 -13.42
N THR A 286 -9.10 -5.82 -13.60
CA THR A 286 -8.61 -6.80 -14.59
C THR A 286 -8.09 -8.08 -13.97
N GLY A 287 -7.92 -8.11 -12.64
CA GLY A 287 -7.46 -9.31 -11.94
C GLY A 287 -7.70 -9.24 -10.44
N GLN A 288 -7.75 -10.40 -9.80
CA GLN A 288 -7.69 -10.52 -8.35
C GLN A 288 -6.99 -11.82 -7.94
N ALA A 289 -6.39 -11.81 -6.76
CA ALA A 289 -5.67 -12.91 -6.17
C ALA A 289 -5.87 -12.89 -4.65
N PRO A 290 -5.82 -14.04 -3.97
CA PRO A 290 -5.81 -14.05 -2.51
C PRO A 290 -4.58 -13.29 -2.01
N ALA A 291 -4.71 -12.62 -0.86
CA ALA A 291 -3.56 -12.11 -0.12
C ALA A 291 -2.62 -13.25 0.30
N PRO A 292 -1.35 -12.95 0.67
CA PRO A 292 -0.44 -13.98 1.13
C PRO A 292 -1.01 -14.69 2.37
N PRO A 293 -0.88 -16.03 2.47
CA PRO A 293 -1.35 -16.79 3.62
C PRO A 293 -0.60 -16.39 4.90
N ASP A 294 -1.33 -16.25 6.00
CA ASP A 294 -0.84 -15.96 7.36
C ASP A 294 0.10 -14.74 7.54
N PRO A 295 -0.45 -13.53 7.60
CA PRO A 295 0.10 -12.52 8.50
C PRO A 295 -0.42 -12.86 9.90
N ILE A 296 0.32 -13.63 10.70
CA ILE A 296 0.04 -13.75 12.15
C ILE A 296 -0.03 -12.31 12.69
N GLU A 297 -1.26 -11.85 12.93
CA GLU A 297 -1.64 -10.48 13.28
C GLU A 297 -1.01 -9.39 12.40
N LEU A 298 -1.64 -9.08 11.26
CA LEU A 298 -2.14 -7.77 10.80
C LEU A 298 -1.47 -6.45 11.29
N LYS A 299 -0.23 -6.40 11.74
CA LYS A 299 0.43 -5.20 12.28
C LYS A 299 1.45 -4.60 11.30
N PHE A 300 2.12 -5.43 10.50
CA PHE A 300 3.08 -5.00 9.46
C PHE A 300 2.43 -4.73 8.09
N GLN A 301 1.26 -4.10 8.12
CA GLN A 301 0.33 -3.99 7.00
C GLN A 301 0.80 -3.13 5.82
N HIS A 302 1.91 -2.41 5.93
CA HIS A 302 2.37 -1.42 4.96
C HIS A 302 3.53 -1.91 4.07
N ALA A 303 4.06 -3.10 4.36
CA ALA A 303 5.19 -3.70 3.65
C ALA A 303 4.73 -4.41 2.36
N LYS A 304 4.33 -3.62 1.37
CA LYS A 304 3.93 -4.07 0.02
C LYS A 304 4.56 -3.18 -1.04
N ALA A 305 4.83 -3.75 -2.20
CA ALA A 305 5.32 -3.00 -3.35
C ALA A 305 4.86 -3.64 -4.67
N VAL A 306 4.90 -2.85 -5.74
CA VAL A 306 4.69 -3.31 -7.12
C VAL A 306 5.92 -2.94 -7.92
N SER A 307 6.54 -3.88 -8.61
CA SER A 307 7.65 -3.60 -9.54
C SER A 307 7.12 -3.06 -10.88
N PRO A 308 7.99 -2.44 -11.69
CA PRO A 308 7.63 -1.96 -13.03
C PRO A 308 7.01 -3.03 -13.95
N ASP A 309 7.37 -4.31 -13.76
CA ASP A 309 6.83 -5.45 -14.52
C ASP A 309 5.50 -6.00 -13.96
N GLY A 310 4.92 -5.37 -12.94
CA GLY A 310 3.66 -5.79 -12.33
C GLY A 310 3.78 -6.92 -11.31
N THR A 311 5.00 -7.34 -10.94
CA THR A 311 5.20 -8.28 -9.82
C THR A 311 4.84 -7.60 -8.50
N VAL A 312 4.00 -8.26 -7.71
CA VAL A 312 3.60 -7.77 -6.38
C VAL A 312 4.49 -8.41 -5.32
N TYR A 313 5.02 -7.59 -4.43
CA TYR A 313 5.81 -8.03 -3.28
C TYR A 313 5.06 -7.73 -1.99
N ALA A 314 5.17 -8.63 -1.03
CA ALA A 314 4.67 -8.45 0.32
C ALA A 314 5.61 -9.12 1.32
N VAL A 315 5.67 -8.60 2.54
CA VAL A 315 6.28 -9.31 3.66
C VAL A 315 5.21 -10.11 4.40
N ALA A 316 5.52 -11.37 4.68
CA ALA A 316 4.78 -12.24 5.58
C ALA A 316 5.67 -12.61 6.77
N VAL A 317 5.04 -12.95 7.89
CA VAL A 317 5.74 -13.44 9.07
C VAL A 317 5.79 -14.96 8.99
N ASP A 318 6.99 -15.52 9.01
CA ASP A 318 7.26 -16.95 9.07
C ASP A 318 7.81 -17.30 10.47
N PRO A 319 7.59 -18.51 11.00
CA PRO A 319 8.18 -18.93 12.28
C PRO A 319 9.71 -18.77 12.37
N LYS A 320 10.41 -18.71 11.23
CA LYS A 320 11.86 -18.53 11.13
C LYS A 320 12.30 -17.08 10.91
N GLY A 321 11.38 -16.15 10.68
CA GLY A 321 11.70 -14.75 10.39
C GLY A 321 10.69 -14.09 9.45
N LEU A 322 11.10 -13.05 8.74
CA LEU A 322 10.23 -12.39 7.77
C LEU A 322 10.40 -13.04 6.41
N ALA A 323 9.35 -13.66 5.90
CA ALA A 323 9.34 -14.18 4.55
C ALA A 323 8.96 -13.05 3.59
N LEU A 324 9.89 -12.70 2.69
CA LEU A 324 9.55 -11.89 1.53
C LEU A 324 8.85 -12.78 0.51
N MET A 325 7.62 -12.43 0.19
CA MET A 325 6.79 -13.15 -0.77
C MET A 325 6.63 -12.33 -2.04
N LYS A 326 6.62 -13.01 -3.20
CA LYS A 326 6.25 -12.43 -4.49
C LYS A 326 5.03 -13.14 -5.06
N LEU A 327 4.15 -12.37 -5.66
CA LEU A 327 3.05 -12.83 -6.49
C LEU A 327 3.37 -12.37 -7.92
N ARG A 328 3.78 -13.32 -8.76
CA ARG A 328 3.97 -13.05 -10.19
C ARG A 328 2.65 -13.23 -10.92
N ALA A 329 2.29 -12.19 -11.67
CA ALA A 329 1.20 -12.15 -12.65
C ALA A 329 -0.19 -12.52 -12.12
N PHE A 330 -1.09 -11.55 -12.16
CA PHE A 330 -2.48 -11.85 -12.51
C PHE A 330 -2.40 -12.29 -13.97
N GLY A 331 -2.68 -13.57 -14.28
CA GLY A 331 -2.48 -14.10 -15.64
C GLY A 331 -2.97 -13.13 -16.71
N ASP A 332 -2.13 -12.91 -17.72
CA ASP A 332 -2.50 -12.14 -18.91
C ASP A 332 -3.44 -12.96 -19.81
#